data_AF-A0A2D9ZYF6-F1
#
_entry.id   AF-A0A2D9ZYF6-F1
#
_cell.length_a   1.000
_cell.length_b   1.000
_cell.length_c   1.000
_cell.angle_alpha   90.00
_cell.angle_beta   90.00
_cell.angle_gamma   90.00
#
_symmetry.space_group_name_H-M   'P 1'
#
loop_
_entity.id
_entity.type
_entity.pdbx_description
1 polymer ?
#
loop_
_entity_poly.entity_id
_entity_poly.type
_entity_poly.pdbx_seq_one_letter_code
_entity_poly.pdbx_strand_id
1 'polypeptide(L)'
;MHQIKRSALFKRHALHYVLDYRERAGRDIAEHFIDGLERSIAFICKHPAACRVYIRVGGHEFRRWQIKDFPHSIYFRFDDQVIILEAIYAHRMDTESRLPSDVDQQD
;
A
#
# COMPACT_ATOMS: atom_id res chain seq x y z
N MET A 1 -19.45 -4.68 0.69
CA MET A 1 -18.37 -3.72 0.34
C MET A 1 -17.40 -3.73 1.51
N HIS A 2 -16.12 -4.00 1.30
CA HIS A 2 -15.17 -4.16 2.41
C HIS A 2 -14.87 -2.80 3.06
N GLN A 3 -14.73 -2.78 4.39
CA GLN A 3 -14.26 -1.58 5.08
C GLN A 3 -12.75 -1.46 4.86
N ILE A 4 -12.25 -0.26 4.54
CA ILE A 4 -10.82 0.01 4.46
C ILE A 4 -10.35 0.74 5.72
N LYS A 5 -9.32 0.21 6.37
CA LYS A 5 -8.49 0.91 7.35
C LYS A 5 -7.11 1.18 6.76
N ARG A 6 -6.54 2.33 7.13
CA ARG A 6 -5.19 2.74 6.71
C ARG A 6 -4.32 2.76 7.96
N SER A 7 -3.27 1.95 7.99
CA SER A 7 -2.29 1.96 9.08
C SER A 7 -1.59 3.32 9.17
N ALA A 8 -0.92 3.58 10.30
CA ALA A 8 -0.11 4.78 10.45
C ALA A 8 1.04 4.82 9.43
N LEU A 9 1.68 3.67 9.18
CA LEU A 9 2.77 3.51 8.23
C LEU A 9 2.33 3.81 6.79
N PHE A 10 1.18 3.28 6.38
CA PHE A 10 0.60 3.54 5.07
C PHE A 10 0.38 5.04 4.85
N LYS A 11 -0.22 5.73 5.84
CA LYS A 11 -0.46 7.18 5.76
C LYS A 11 0.87 7.95 5.64
N ARG A 12 1.88 7.57 6.42
CA ARG A 12 3.21 8.20 6.40
C ARG A 12 3.88 8.01 5.03
N HIS A 13 3.84 6.81 4.45
CA HIS A 13 4.39 6.56 3.13
C HIS A 13 3.64 7.31 2.03
N ALA A 14 2.31 7.33 2.06
CA ALA A 14 1.51 8.07 1.10
C ALA A 14 1.89 9.56 1.10
N LEU A 15 1.96 10.18 2.28
CA LEU A 15 2.37 11.57 2.41
C LEU A 15 3.81 11.79 1.91
N HIS A 16 4.74 10.94 2.34
CA HIS A 16 6.15 11.02 1.94
C HIS A 16 6.30 10.97 0.42
N TYR A 17 5.68 10.01 -0.26
CA TYR A 17 5.80 9.87 -1.72
C TYR A 17 5.14 11.02 -2.48
N VAL A 18 3.99 11.52 -2.02
CA VAL A 18 3.35 12.71 -2.62
C VAL A 18 4.28 13.92 -2.53
N LEU A 19 4.88 14.17 -1.37
CA LEU A 19 5.80 15.29 -1.18
C LEU A 19 7.07 15.12 -2.04
N ASP A 20 7.64 13.92 -2.07
CA ASP A 20 8.83 13.61 -2.86
C ASP A 20 8.59 13.78 -4.37
N TYR A 21 7.45 13.30 -4.89
CA TYR A 21 7.07 13.53 -6.28
C TYR A 21 6.86 15.01 -6.58
N ARG A 22 6.20 15.74 -5.68
CA ARG A 22 5.96 17.18 -5.86
C ARG A 22 7.27 17.95 -5.93
N GLU A 23 8.23 17.62 -5.09
CA GLU A 23 9.54 18.28 -5.02
C GLU A 23 10.43 17.93 -6.21
N ARG A 24 10.51 16.65 -6.58
CA ARG A 24 11.48 16.16 -7.58
C ARG A 24 10.96 16.15 -9.02
N ALA A 25 9.68 15.89 -9.21
CA ALA A 25 9.06 15.66 -10.52
C ALA A 25 7.98 16.69 -10.87
N GLY A 26 7.63 17.56 -9.93
CA GLY A 26 6.63 18.62 -10.12
C GLY A 26 5.22 18.21 -9.69
N ARG A 27 4.35 19.22 -9.64
CA ARG A 27 2.98 19.10 -9.13
C ARG A 27 2.14 18.09 -9.90
N ASP A 28 2.19 18.14 -11.24
CA ASP A 28 1.35 17.29 -12.09
C ASP A 28 1.62 15.80 -11.87
N ILE A 29 2.89 15.43 -11.65
CA ILE A 29 3.28 14.03 -11.36
C ILE A 29 2.80 13.61 -9.97
N ALA A 30 2.85 14.51 -8.98
CA ALA A 30 2.34 14.23 -7.64
C ALA A 30 0.82 14.02 -7.63
N GLU A 31 0.08 14.85 -8.38
CA GLU A 31 -1.36 14.68 -8.57
C GLU A 31 -1.67 13.37 -9.29
N HIS A 32 -0.91 13.02 -10.33
CA HIS A 32 -1.06 11.72 -11.01
C HIS A 32 -0.78 10.52 -10.08
N PHE A 33 0.15 10.65 -9.13
CA PHE A 33 0.40 9.64 -8.11
C PHE A 33 -0.78 9.46 -7.15
N ILE A 34 -1.36 10.57 -6.67
CA ILE A 34 -2.55 10.54 -5.81
C ILE A 34 -3.70 9.81 -6.52
N ASP A 35 -3.97 10.20 -7.76
CA ASP A 35 -4.95 9.58 -8.64
C ASP A 35 -4.71 8.06 -8.79
N GLY A 36 -3.47 7.65 -9.05
CA GLY A 36 -3.07 6.25 -9.16
C GLY A 36 -3.29 5.48 -7.85
N LEU A 37 -2.95 6.10 -6.73
CA LEU A 37 -3.14 5.55 -5.39
C LEU A 37 -4.63 5.36 -5.06
N GLU A 38 -5.47 6.35 -5.31
CA GLU A 38 -6.91 6.28 -5.05
C GLU A 38 -7.61 5.24 -5.92
N ARG A 39 -7.29 5.19 -7.24
CA ARG A 39 -7.79 4.14 -8.13
C ARG A 39 -7.40 2.75 -7.65
N SER A 40 -6.17 2.58 -7.17
CA SER A 40 -5.67 1.33 -6.62
C SER A 40 -6.44 0.93 -5.35
N ILE A 41 -6.65 1.86 -4.42
CA ILE A 41 -7.44 1.62 -3.20
C ILE A 41 -8.88 1.22 -3.55
N ALA A 42 -9.51 1.92 -4.49
CA ALA A 42 -10.86 1.61 -4.94
C ALA A 42 -10.94 0.21 -5.57
N PHE A 43 -9.94 -0.17 -6.36
CA PHE A 43 -9.84 -1.52 -6.94
C PHE A 43 -9.69 -2.58 -5.86
N ILE A 44 -8.76 -2.39 -4.91
CA ILE A 44 -8.53 -3.32 -3.78
C ILE A 44 -9.82 -3.50 -2.97
N CYS A 45 -10.58 -2.43 -2.72
CA CYS A 45 -11.85 -2.49 -1.99
C CYS A 45 -12.89 -3.39 -2.68
N LYS A 46 -12.99 -3.28 -4.02
CA LYS A 46 -13.97 -3.98 -4.85
C LYS A 46 -13.56 -5.42 -5.17
N HIS A 47 -12.27 -5.63 -5.44
CA HIS A 47 -11.72 -6.90 -5.90
C HIS A 47 -10.50 -7.37 -5.07
N PRO A 48 -10.65 -7.49 -3.74
CA PRO A 48 -9.54 -7.85 -2.87
C PRO A 48 -8.85 -9.16 -3.25
N ALA A 49 -9.66 -10.17 -3.60
CA ALA A 49 -9.20 -11.51 -3.97
C ALA A 49 -8.42 -11.55 -5.30
N ALA A 50 -8.58 -10.53 -6.17
CA ALA A 50 -7.85 -10.42 -7.43
C ALA A 50 -6.41 -9.91 -7.23
N CYS A 51 -6.08 -9.38 -6.06
CA CYS A 51 -4.73 -8.93 -5.75
C CYS A 51 -3.84 -10.13 -5.40
N ARG A 52 -2.61 -10.15 -5.91
CA ARG A 52 -1.68 -11.27 -5.74
C ARG A 52 -1.26 -11.40 -4.27
N VAL A 53 -1.24 -12.65 -3.77
CA VAL A 53 -0.63 -12.97 -2.48
C VAL A 53 0.87 -12.73 -2.55
N TYR A 54 1.37 -11.94 -1.61
CA TYR A 54 2.77 -11.58 -1.53
C TYR A 54 3.51 -12.49 -0.55
N ILE A 55 3.06 -12.53 0.71
CA ILE A 55 3.66 -13.35 1.76
C ILE A 55 2.59 -13.76 2.78
N ARG A 56 2.87 -14.80 3.56
CA ARG A 56 2.06 -15.21 4.71
C ARG A 56 2.93 -15.15 5.97
N VAL A 57 2.51 -14.40 6.98
CA VAL A 57 3.26 -14.18 8.23
C VAL A 57 2.27 -14.22 9.40
N GLY A 58 2.58 -14.97 10.45
CA GLY A 58 1.75 -15.01 11.67
C GLY A 58 0.30 -15.47 11.44
N GLY A 59 0.03 -16.29 10.42
CA GLY A 59 -1.33 -16.69 10.04
C GLY A 59 -2.08 -15.66 9.19
N HIS A 60 -1.52 -14.47 8.96
CA HIS A 60 -2.07 -13.46 8.08
C HIS A 60 -1.55 -13.58 6.65
N GLU A 61 -2.45 -13.43 5.68
CA GLU A 61 -2.11 -13.36 4.26
C GLU A 61 -1.98 -11.90 3.84
N PHE A 62 -0.76 -11.51 3.47
CA PHE A 62 -0.49 -10.20 2.92
C PHE A 62 -0.53 -10.26 1.39
N ARG A 63 -1.19 -9.26 0.83
CA ARG A 63 -1.39 -9.11 -0.61
C ARG A 63 -0.80 -7.80 -1.09
N ARG A 64 -0.55 -7.75 -2.39
CA ARG A 64 0.08 -6.62 -3.04
C ARG A 64 -0.67 -6.19 -4.30
N TRP A 65 -0.72 -4.89 -4.51
CA TRP A 65 -1.17 -4.28 -5.76
C TRP A 65 -0.20 -3.20 -6.21
N GLN A 66 0.22 -3.23 -7.48
CA GLN A 66 1.10 -2.23 -8.06
C GLN A 66 0.31 -0.98 -8.45
N ILE A 67 0.81 0.19 -8.07
CA ILE A 67 0.25 1.47 -8.53
C ILE A 67 0.68 1.66 -9.97
N LYS A 68 -0.29 1.75 -10.88
CA LYS A 68 -0.04 1.90 -12.32
C LYS A 68 0.84 3.14 -12.57
N ASP A 69 1.81 3.02 -13.48
CA ASP A 69 2.71 4.10 -13.91
C ASP A 69 3.71 4.59 -12.83
N PHE A 70 3.68 3.99 -11.63
CA PHE A 70 4.59 4.31 -10.54
C PHE A 70 5.35 3.08 -10.04
N PRO A 71 6.62 3.23 -9.61
CA PRO A 71 7.43 2.13 -9.08
C PRO A 71 7.04 1.76 -7.63
N HIS A 72 5.77 1.89 -7.26
CA HIS A 72 5.26 1.68 -5.91
C HIS A 72 4.18 0.59 -5.88
N SER A 73 4.12 -0.15 -4.77
CA SER A 73 3.08 -1.13 -4.53
C SER A 73 2.46 -0.93 -3.15
N ILE A 74 1.14 -1.11 -3.09
CA ILE A 74 0.36 -1.14 -1.86
C ILE A 74 0.38 -2.55 -1.31
N TYR A 75 0.77 -2.68 -0.05
CA TYR A 75 0.72 -3.91 0.72
C TYR A 75 -0.42 -3.82 1.73
N PHE A 76 -1.21 -4.89 1.81
CA PHE A 76 -2.39 -4.93 2.65
C PHE A 76 -2.68 -6.35 3.12
N ARG A 77 -3.51 -6.49 4.15
CA ARG A 77 -4.02 -7.77 4.64
C ARG A 77 -5.51 -7.71 4.89
N PHE A 78 -6.11 -8.88 5.10
CA PHE A 78 -7.45 -8.99 5.64
C PHE A 78 -7.41 -9.19 7.14
N ASP A 79 -8.38 -8.56 7.78
CA ASP A 79 -8.76 -8.76 9.16
C ASP A 79 -10.29 -8.86 9.20
N ASP A 80 -10.80 -10.09 9.21
CA ASP A 80 -12.20 -10.42 8.96
C ASP A 80 -12.76 -9.76 7.69
N GLN A 81 -13.66 -8.78 7.83
CA GLN A 81 -14.28 -8.03 6.73
C GLN A 81 -13.57 -6.70 6.42
N VAL A 82 -12.47 -6.42 7.11
CA VAL A 82 -11.69 -5.20 7.00
C VAL A 82 -10.44 -5.45 6.17
N ILE A 83 -10.21 -4.59 5.18
CA ILE A 83 -8.95 -4.50 4.47
C ILE A 83 -8.08 -3.48 5.20
N ILE A 84 -6.92 -3.90 5.68
CA ILE A 84 -5.95 -3.02 6.33
C ILE A 84 -4.84 -2.74 5.31
N LEU A 85 -4.76 -1.49 4.85
CA LEU A 85 -3.65 -1.01 4.03
C LEU A 85 -2.47 -0.73 4.96
N GLU A 86 -1.42 -1.55 4.82
CA GLU A 86 -0.31 -1.61 5.77
C GLU A 86 0.85 -0.71 5.37
N ALA A 87 1.24 -0.74 4.11
CA ALA A 87 2.39 0.02 3.65
C ALA A 87 2.32 0.30 2.15
N ILE A 88 3.08 1.31 1.72
CA ILE A 88 3.45 1.50 0.32
C ILE A 88 4.97 1.32 0.22
N TYR A 89 5.45 0.44 -0.64
CA TYR A 89 6.90 0.26 -0.85
C TYR A 89 7.26 0.41 -2.33
N ALA A 90 8.43 0.97 -2.59
CA ALA A 90 9.03 0.99 -3.92
C ALA A 90 9.50 -0.42 -4.34
N HIS A 91 9.43 -0.72 -5.64
CA HIS A 91 9.66 -2.04 -6.23
C HIS A 91 11.09 -2.62 -6.04
N ARG A 92 12.03 -1.84 -5.48
CA ARG A 92 13.42 -2.24 -5.19
C ARG A 92 13.73 -2.45 -3.71
N MET A 93 12.74 -2.31 -2.82
CA MET A 93 12.95 -2.59 -1.40
C MET A 93 12.80 -4.09 -1.14
N ASP A 94 13.69 -4.65 -0.32
CA ASP A 94 13.49 -5.98 0.26
C ASP A 94 12.33 -5.90 1.26
N THR A 95 11.15 -6.24 0.78
CA THR A 95 9.90 -6.10 1.53
C THR A 95 9.55 -7.35 2.34
N GLU A 96 10.22 -8.49 2.11
CA GLU A 96 9.99 -9.74 2.87
C GLU A 96 10.56 -9.63 4.29
N SER A 97 11.72 -8.98 4.45
CA SER A 97 12.33 -8.74 5.75
C SER A 97 11.70 -7.57 6.52
N ARG A 98 11.15 -6.57 5.82
CA ARG A 98 10.65 -5.32 6.44
C ARG A 98 9.21 -5.37 6.91
N LEU A 99 8.33 -5.99 6.11
CA LEU A 99 6.90 -6.00 6.41
C LEU A 99 6.57 -6.61 7.79
N PRO A 100 7.18 -7.74 8.22
CA PRO A 100 6.95 -8.27 9.56
C PRO A 100 7.39 -7.29 10.66
N SER A 101 8.63 -6.78 10.57
CA SER A 101 9.18 -5.86 11.57
C SER A 101 8.45 -4.52 11.66
N ASP A 102 7.99 -3.98 10.54
CA ASP A 102 7.29 -2.70 10.48
C ASP A 102 5.82 -2.80 10.98
N VAL A 103 5.24 -4.01 10.99
CA VAL A 103 3.91 -4.28 11.56
C VAL A 103 4.02 -4.50 13.06
N ASP A 104 4.99 -5.28 13.54
CA ASP A 104 5.17 -5.57 14.98
C ASP A 104 5.48 -4.31 15.81
N GLN A 105 5.99 -3.24 15.18
CA GLN A 105 6.26 -1.95 15.84
C GLN A 105 5.03 -1.06 16.00
N GLN A 106 3.82 -1.52 15.62
CA GLN A 106 2.58 -0.74 15.68
C GLN A 106 1.69 -1.07 16.90
N ASP A 107 2.04 -2.09 17.69
CA ASP A 107 1.37 -2.46 18.95
C ASP A 107 2.02 -1.80 20.18
#